data_AF-A0A4D4L3P7-F1
#
_entry.id   AF-A0A4D4L3P7-F1
#
_cell.length_a   1.000
_cell.length_b   1.000
_cell.length_c   1.000
_cell.angle_alpha   90.00
_cell.angle_beta   90.00
_cell.angle_gamma   90.00
#
_symmetry.space_group_name_H-M   'P 1'
#
loop_
_entity.id
_entity.type
_entity.pdbx_description
1 polymer ?
#
loop_
_entity_poly.entity_id
_entity_poly.type
_entity_poly.pdbx_seq_one_letter_code
_entity_poly.pdbx_strand_id
1 'polypeptide(L)'
;MLISDVSSVVSDYLTSEKPYAVANTSGMTEEEFRAGFPTVRAATILTPEAAGVAGLLEAVRDPEKDTLAGARAELKVHLLGPSDPPSLVRFNQATQALCRKADERRARMATRLTDEIPSQREARDAAEEMELESGSPESEETATV
;
A
#
# COMPACT_ATOMS: atom_id res chain seq x y z
N MET A 1 7.24 12.58 -26.63
CA MET A 1 8.48 11.80 -26.54
C MET A 1 9.32 12.34 -25.40
N LEU A 2 10.04 11.46 -24.69
CA LEU A 2 11.06 11.80 -23.69
C LEU A 2 12.39 11.14 -24.09
N ILE A 3 13.50 11.84 -23.88
CA ILE A 3 14.84 11.25 -23.88
C ILE A 3 15.43 11.52 -22.49
N SER A 4 15.87 10.48 -21.82
CA SER A 4 16.40 10.54 -20.45
C SER A 4 17.62 9.63 -20.31
N ASP A 5 18.37 9.77 -19.23
CA ASP A 5 19.22 8.70 -18.69
C ASP A 5 18.38 7.74 -17.83
N VAL A 6 19.04 6.86 -17.07
CA VAL A 6 18.39 5.99 -16.07
C VAL A 6 17.94 6.84 -14.87
N SER A 7 16.74 7.40 -14.98
CA SER A 7 16.15 8.31 -14.00
C SER A 7 14.74 7.89 -13.60
N SER A 8 14.31 8.27 -12.40
CA SER A 8 12.94 8.07 -11.92
C SER A 8 11.90 8.79 -12.78
N VAL A 9 12.30 9.83 -13.53
CA VAL A 9 11.43 10.56 -14.47
C VAL A 9 10.85 9.63 -15.54
N VAL A 10 11.57 8.55 -15.89
CA VAL A 10 11.07 7.53 -16.82
C VAL A 10 9.81 6.85 -16.26
N SER A 11 9.80 6.54 -14.96
CA SER A 11 8.65 5.90 -14.30
C SER A 11 7.42 6.79 -14.31
N ASP A 12 7.58 8.09 -14.09
CA ASP A 12 6.48 9.05 -14.17
C ASP A 12 5.98 9.20 -15.61
N TYR A 13 6.90 9.25 -16.58
CA TYR A 13 6.57 9.37 -18.00
C TYR A 13 5.81 8.16 -18.54
N LEU A 14 6.07 6.96 -17.99
CA LEU A 14 5.39 5.72 -18.36
C LEU A 14 3.87 5.80 -18.18
N THR A 15 3.35 6.70 -17.34
CA THR A 15 1.90 6.93 -17.23
C THR A 15 1.26 7.28 -18.57
N SER A 16 2.02 7.96 -19.45
CA SER A 16 1.57 8.39 -20.77
C SER A 16 1.64 7.31 -21.85
N GLU A 17 2.40 6.23 -21.61
CA GLU A 17 2.66 5.14 -22.56
C GLU A 17 3.26 5.58 -23.91
N LYS A 18 3.69 6.84 -24.02
CA LYS A 18 4.30 7.40 -25.22
C LYS A 18 5.73 6.90 -25.41
N PRO A 19 6.25 6.88 -26.65
CA PRO A 19 7.64 6.55 -26.91
C PRO A 19 8.60 7.38 -26.06
N TYR A 20 9.58 6.70 -25.47
CA TYR A 20 10.71 7.31 -24.76
C TYR A 20 11.99 6.55 -25.06
N ALA A 21 13.11 7.23 -24.84
CA ALA A 21 14.42 6.65 -25.02
C ALA A 21 15.31 6.87 -23.81
N VAL A 22 16.22 5.92 -23.60
CA VAL A 22 17.24 5.99 -22.56
C VAL A 22 18.63 5.99 -23.19
N ALA A 23 19.44 6.99 -22.84
CA ALA A 23 20.83 7.05 -23.29
C ALA A 23 21.70 6.06 -22.50
N ASN A 24 22.34 5.13 -23.20
CA ASN A 24 23.36 4.27 -22.61
C ASN A 24 24.75 4.90 -22.84
N THR A 25 25.25 5.59 -21.82
CA THR A 25 26.59 6.20 -21.81
C THR A 25 27.64 5.33 -21.14
N SER A 26 27.25 4.15 -20.65
CA SER A 26 28.10 3.28 -19.82
C SER A 26 29.03 2.38 -20.61
N GLY A 27 28.85 2.29 -21.93
CA GLY A 27 29.59 1.35 -22.80
C GLY A 27 29.15 -0.11 -22.68
N MET A 28 28.14 -0.40 -21.86
CA MET A 28 27.51 -1.73 -21.78
C MET A 28 26.84 -2.11 -23.10
N THR A 29 26.77 -3.41 -23.39
CA THR A 29 25.92 -3.91 -24.46
C THR A 29 24.44 -3.65 -24.18
N GLU A 30 23.61 -3.67 -25.22
CA GLU A 30 22.17 -3.45 -25.06
C GLU A 30 21.54 -4.50 -24.12
N GLU A 31 21.98 -5.75 -24.24
CA GLU A 31 21.50 -6.88 -23.43
C GLU A 31 21.84 -6.70 -21.95
N GLU A 32 23.09 -6.37 -21.63
CA GLU A 32 23.53 -6.07 -20.26
C GLU A 32 22.77 -4.87 -19.67
N PHE A 33 22.56 -3.82 -20.48
CA PHE A 33 21.85 -2.62 -20.05
C PHE A 33 20.38 -2.91 -19.72
N ARG A 34 19.68 -3.70 -20.56
CA ARG A 34 18.29 -4.12 -20.30
C ARG A 34 18.16 -5.08 -19.11
N ALA A 35 19.18 -5.92 -18.87
CA ALA A 35 19.21 -6.81 -17.71
C ALA A 35 19.42 -6.04 -16.40
N GLY A 36 20.30 -5.04 -16.41
CA GLY A 36 20.63 -4.22 -15.23
C GLY A 36 19.55 -3.19 -14.85
N PHE A 37 18.80 -2.68 -15.82
CA PHE A 37 17.84 -1.60 -15.60
C PHE A 37 16.42 -1.97 -16.08
N PRO A 38 15.54 -2.46 -15.18
CA PRO A 38 14.20 -2.91 -15.53
C PRO A 38 13.34 -1.84 -16.24
N THR A 39 13.53 -0.56 -15.91
CA THR A 39 12.81 0.58 -16.53
C THR A 39 13.22 0.83 -17.98
N VAL A 40 14.32 0.25 -18.45
CA VAL A 40 14.81 0.41 -19.83
C VAL A 40 14.18 -0.63 -20.77
N ARG A 41 13.56 -1.70 -20.23
CA ARG A 41 12.99 -2.81 -21.02
C ARG A 41 12.03 -2.36 -22.11
N ALA A 42 11.31 -1.26 -21.91
CA ALA A 42 10.35 -0.72 -22.87
C ALA A 42 10.81 0.57 -23.57
N ALA A 43 12.10 0.91 -23.45
CA ALA A 43 12.72 2.09 -24.05
C ALA A 43 13.44 1.75 -25.37
N THR A 44 13.51 2.74 -26.26
CA THR A 44 14.58 2.79 -27.27
C THR A 44 15.89 3.11 -26.57
N ILE A 45 16.93 2.30 -26.80
CA ILE A 45 18.26 2.56 -26.24
C ILE A 45 19.04 3.39 -27.25
N LEU A 46 19.60 4.51 -26.79
CA LEU A 46 20.46 5.36 -27.60
C LEU A 46 21.92 5.08 -27.27
N THR A 47 22.72 4.76 -28.28
CA THR A 47 24.18 4.65 -28.13
C THR A 47 24.82 6.04 -28.13
N PRO A 48 26.09 6.17 -27.73
CA PRO A 48 26.82 7.45 -27.80
C PRO A 48 26.84 8.08 -29.21
N GLU A 49 26.78 7.26 -30.25
CA GLU A 49 26.72 7.67 -31.67
C GLU A 49 25.29 8.05 -32.11
N ALA A 50 24.34 8.16 -31.17
CA ALA A 50 22.92 8.43 -31.40
C ALA A 50 22.22 7.40 -32.28
N ALA A 51 22.71 6.16 -32.33
CA ALA A 51 21.97 5.06 -32.94
C ALA A 51 20.63 4.89 -32.21
N GLY A 52 19.55 4.67 -32.96
CA GLY A 52 18.18 4.55 -32.41
C GLY A 52 17.33 5.82 -32.47
N VAL A 53 17.92 7.02 -32.64
CA VAL A 53 17.15 8.27 -32.73
C VAL A 53 16.19 8.27 -33.92
N ALA A 54 16.63 7.78 -35.08
CA ALA A 54 15.78 7.72 -36.27
C ALA A 54 14.53 6.85 -36.06
N GLY A 55 14.70 5.64 -35.50
CA GLY A 55 13.60 4.73 -35.19
C GLY A 55 12.66 5.27 -34.12
N LEU A 56 13.20 5.96 -33.10
CA LEU A 56 12.39 6.65 -32.09
C LEU A 56 11.51 7.74 -32.71
N LEU A 57 12.07 8.59 -33.58
CA LEU A 57 11.32 9.65 -34.25
C LEU A 57 10.25 9.06 -35.20
N GLU A 58 10.55 7.93 -35.83
CA GLU A 58 9.59 7.21 -36.67
C GLU A 58 8.41 6.69 -35.85
N ALA A 59 8.65 5.99 -34.73
CA ALA A 59 7.60 5.50 -33.83
C ALA A 59 6.75 6.64 -33.24
N VAL A 60 7.33 7.82 -33.02
CA VAL A 60 6.58 9.00 -32.55
C VAL A 60 5.67 9.59 -33.64
N ARG A 61 6.10 9.55 -34.90
CA ARG A 61 5.33 10.10 -36.03
C ARG A 61 4.28 9.12 -36.54
N ASP A 62 4.55 7.83 -36.42
CA ASP A 62 3.72 6.74 -36.91
C ASP A 62 3.56 5.67 -35.81
N PRO A 63 2.46 5.74 -35.03
CA PRO A 63 2.21 4.82 -33.92
C PRO A 63 2.18 3.34 -34.32
N GLU A 64 1.86 3.01 -35.58
CA GLU A 64 1.84 1.63 -36.07
C GLU A 64 3.26 1.03 -36.14
N LYS A 65 4.30 1.87 -36.17
CA LYS A 65 5.71 1.45 -36.16
C LYS A 65 6.29 1.35 -34.76
N ASP A 66 5.49 1.62 -33.73
CA ASP A 66 5.90 1.57 -32.34
C ASP A 66 5.83 0.15 -31.79
N THR A 67 6.88 -0.63 -32.06
CA THR A 67 6.99 -2.02 -31.59
C THR A 67 7.10 -2.16 -30.08
N LEU A 68 7.36 -1.07 -29.35
CA LEU A 68 7.53 -1.06 -27.90
C LEU A 68 6.25 -0.68 -27.14
N ALA A 69 5.15 -0.38 -27.83
CA ALA A 69 3.90 0.02 -27.18
C ALA A 69 3.37 -1.04 -26.20
N GLY A 70 3.36 -2.32 -26.60
CA GLY A 70 2.95 -3.42 -25.71
C GLY A 70 3.85 -3.56 -24.48
N ALA A 71 5.17 -3.49 -24.69
CA ALA A 71 6.14 -3.54 -23.59
C ALA A 71 5.96 -2.37 -22.60
N ARG A 72 5.61 -1.17 -23.09
CA ARG A 72 5.34 -0.02 -22.22
C ARG A 72 4.06 -0.19 -21.42
N ALA A 73 3.01 -0.76 -22.00
CA ALA A 73 1.76 -1.05 -21.28
C ALA A 73 1.99 -2.09 -20.16
N GLU A 74 2.73 -3.16 -20.45
CA GLU A 74 3.11 -4.17 -19.45
C GLU A 74 3.96 -3.56 -18.33
N LEU A 75 4.97 -2.77 -18.69
CA LEU A 75 5.86 -2.12 -17.73
C LEU A 75 5.11 -1.10 -16.86
N LYS A 76 4.17 -0.36 -17.43
CA LYS A 76 3.29 0.57 -16.70
C LYS A 76 2.48 -0.17 -15.64
N VAL A 77 1.84 -1.29 -15.99
CA VAL A 77 1.07 -2.10 -15.04
C VAL A 77 1.98 -2.67 -13.96
N HIS A 78 3.18 -3.13 -14.32
CA HIS A 78 4.14 -3.66 -13.37
C HIS A 78 4.62 -2.62 -12.34
N LEU A 79 4.92 -1.40 -12.78
CA LEU A 79 5.49 -0.36 -11.92
C LEU A 79 4.43 0.50 -11.21
N LEU A 80 3.35 0.86 -11.90
CA LEU A 80 2.35 1.82 -11.41
C LEU A 80 1.04 1.14 -10.96
N GLY A 81 0.92 -0.16 -11.23
CA GLY A 81 -0.32 -0.91 -11.03
C GLY A 81 -1.35 -0.63 -12.14
N PRO A 82 -2.59 -1.10 -11.96
CA PRO A 82 -3.65 -0.89 -12.95
C PRO A 82 -3.91 0.59 -13.20
N SER A 83 -4.43 0.94 -14.38
CA SER A 83 -4.83 2.32 -14.69
C SER A 83 -6.27 2.62 -14.29
N ASP A 84 -7.12 1.59 -14.21
CA ASP A 84 -8.53 1.70 -13.90
C ASP A 84 -8.89 0.78 -12.70
N PRO A 85 -9.55 1.29 -11.65
CA PRO A 85 -9.80 2.72 -11.40
C PRO A 85 -8.49 3.48 -11.15
N PRO A 86 -8.41 4.81 -11.40
CA PRO A 86 -7.19 5.59 -11.21
C PRO A 86 -6.55 5.42 -9.82
N SER A 87 -5.23 5.57 -9.73
CA SER A 87 -4.47 5.37 -8.49
C SER A 87 -5.03 6.18 -7.31
N LEU A 88 -5.44 7.43 -7.56
CA LEU A 88 -6.04 8.29 -6.55
C LEU A 88 -7.36 7.74 -6.01
N VAL A 89 -8.18 7.13 -6.87
CA VAL A 89 -9.45 6.48 -6.46
C VAL A 89 -9.15 5.28 -5.58
N ARG A 90 -8.22 4.40 -5.99
CA ARG A 90 -7.79 3.25 -5.19
C ARG A 90 -7.24 3.67 -3.83
N PHE A 91 -6.40 4.70 -3.82
CA PHE A 91 -5.81 5.22 -2.59
C PHE A 91 -6.87 5.77 -1.63
N ASN A 92 -7.84 6.53 -2.15
CA ASN A 92 -8.95 7.05 -1.34
C ASN A 92 -9.79 5.90 -0.76
N GLN A 93 -10.17 4.92 -1.58
CA GLN A 93 -10.92 3.74 -1.13
C GLN A 93 -10.17 2.96 -0.04
N ALA A 94 -8.85 2.76 -0.20
CA ALA A 94 -8.02 2.09 0.79
C ALA A 94 -7.95 2.88 2.11
N THR A 95 -7.83 4.20 2.03
CA THR A 95 -7.83 5.08 3.21
C THR A 95 -9.16 4.99 3.95
N GLN A 96 -10.29 5.06 3.24
CA GLN A 96 -11.61 4.91 3.85
C GLN A 96 -11.80 3.53 4.49
N ALA A 97 -11.34 2.46 3.85
CA ALA A 97 -11.39 1.10 4.40
C ALA A 97 -10.56 0.98 5.69
N LEU A 98 -9.38 1.61 5.72
CA LEU A 98 -8.54 1.66 6.91
C LEU A 98 -9.24 2.38 8.07
N CYS A 99 -9.87 3.54 7.80
CA CYS A 99 -10.64 4.28 8.82
C CYS A 99 -11.76 3.42 9.41
N ARG A 100 -12.58 2.77 8.56
CA ARG A 100 -13.66 1.88 9.03
C ARG A 100 -13.12 0.77 9.95
N LYS A 101 -12.03 0.11 9.56
CA LYS A 101 -11.41 -0.94 10.36
C LYS A 101 -10.88 -0.42 11.71
N ALA A 102 -10.36 0.80 11.73
CA ALA A 102 -9.92 1.45 12.96
C ALA A 102 -11.09 1.79 13.89
N ASP A 103 -12.20 2.27 13.35
CA ASP A 103 -13.40 2.61 14.12
C ASP A 103 -14.06 1.36 14.70
N GLU A 104 -14.18 0.29 13.92
CA GLU A 104 -14.66 -1.02 14.40
C GLU A 104 -13.78 -1.55 15.54
N ARG A 105 -12.45 -1.41 15.42
CA ARG A 105 -11.53 -1.79 16.50
C ARG A 105 -11.76 -0.94 17.74
N ARG A 106 -11.93 0.37 17.61
CA ARG A 106 -12.18 1.29 18.73
C ARG A 106 -13.48 0.93 19.45
N ALA A 107 -14.56 0.66 18.71
CA ALA A 107 -15.83 0.23 19.28
C ALA A 107 -15.68 -1.07 20.08
N ARG A 108 -14.99 -2.08 19.54
CA ARG A 108 -14.73 -3.34 20.27
C ARG A 108 -13.91 -3.14 21.55
N MET A 109 -12.92 -2.24 21.52
CA MET A 109 -12.13 -1.94 22.73
C MET A 109 -12.97 -1.21 23.77
N ALA A 110 -13.83 -0.27 23.35
CA ALA A 110 -14.72 0.44 24.24
C ALA A 110 -15.71 -0.51 24.94
N THR A 111 -16.31 -1.45 24.19
CA THR A 111 -17.20 -2.48 24.76
C THR A 111 -16.49 -3.36 25.79
N ARG A 112 -15.25 -3.80 25.52
CA ARG A 112 -14.48 -4.56 26.53
C ARG A 112 -14.18 -3.74 27.78
N LEU A 113 -13.76 -2.49 27.63
CA LEU A 113 -13.52 -1.64 28.79
C LEU A 113 -14.80 -1.42 29.61
N THR A 114 -15.96 -1.32 28.98
CA THR A 114 -17.23 -1.21 29.71
C THR A 114 -17.65 -2.52 30.37
N ASP A 115 -17.37 -3.67 29.77
CA ASP A 115 -17.69 -4.99 30.34
C ASP A 115 -16.71 -5.40 31.47
N GLU A 116 -15.47 -4.91 31.45
CA GLU A 116 -14.44 -5.21 32.46
C GLU A 116 -14.51 -4.30 33.70
N ILE A 117 -15.23 -3.18 33.63
CA ILE A 117 -15.45 -2.29 34.79
C ILE A 117 -16.80 -2.65 35.41
N PRO A 118 -16.86 -3.31 36.59
CA PRO A 118 -18.12 -3.63 37.23
C PRO A 118 -18.92 -2.35 37.45
N SER A 119 -20.22 -2.39 37.16
CA SER A 119 -21.05 -1.20 37.36
C SER A 119 -21.00 -0.80 38.84
N GLN A 120 -21.07 0.49 39.15
CA GLN A 120 -21.05 0.95 40.55
C GLN A 120 -22.15 0.35 41.42
N ARG A 121 -23.22 -0.19 40.81
CA ARG A 121 -24.24 -0.98 41.52
C ARG A 121 -23.74 -2.36 41.86
N GLU A 122 -23.23 -3.13 40.90
CA GLU A 122 -22.71 -4.48 41.15
C GLU A 122 -21.52 -4.48 42.11
N ALA A 123 -20.66 -3.46 42.05
CA ALA A 123 -19.56 -3.30 43.00
C ALA A 123 -20.04 -2.95 44.43
N ARG A 124 -21.18 -2.26 44.58
CA ARG A 124 -21.80 -1.97 45.88
C ARG A 124 -22.55 -3.19 46.42
N ASP A 125 -23.32 -3.87 45.57
CA ASP A 125 -24.08 -5.06 45.94
C ASP A 125 -23.13 -6.20 46.37
N ALA A 126 -22.01 -6.39 45.65
CA ALA A 126 -20.98 -7.36 46.04
C ALA A 126 -20.24 -6.98 47.34
N ALA A 127 -20.06 -5.69 47.61
CA ALA A 127 -19.49 -5.22 48.87
C ALA A 127 -20.47 -5.40 50.05
N GLU A 128 -21.75 -5.13 49.84
CA GLU A 128 -22.81 -5.35 50.84
C GLU A 128 -23.00 -6.85 51.14
N GLU A 129 -22.92 -7.74 50.13
CA GLU A 129 -22.94 -9.21 50.34
C GLU A 129 -21.73 -9.72 51.14
N MET A 130 -20.50 -9.25 50.87
CA MET A 130 -19.32 -9.61 51.65
C MET A 130 -19.38 -9.11 53.10
N GLU A 131 -19.96 -7.93 53.34
CA GLU A 131 -20.18 -7.41 54.70
C GLU A 131 -21.21 -8.25 55.48
N LEU A 132 -22.29 -8.69 54.83
CA LEU A 132 -23.32 -9.56 55.42
C LEU A 132 -22.80 -10.97 55.76
N GLU A 133 -21.95 -11.57 54.92
CA GLU A 133 -21.31 -12.87 55.22
C GLU A 133 -20.30 -12.78 56.39
N SER A 134 -19.60 -11.64 56.54
CA SER A 134 -18.65 -11.44 57.64
C SER A 134 -19.31 -11.17 59.00
N GLY A 135 -20.60 -10.83 59.01
CA GLY A 135 -21.35 -10.36 60.18
C GLY A 135 -22.20 -11.41 60.91
N SER A 136 -22.13 -12.70 60.56
CA SER A 136 -22.91 -13.75 61.22
C SER A 136 -22.08 -14.56 62.24
N PRO A 137 -22.02 -14.17 63.53
CA PRO A 137 -21.52 -15.06 64.57
C PRO A 137 -22.60 -16.10 64.92
N GLU A 138 -22.22 -17.37 64.83
CA GLU A 138 -22.98 -18.51 65.35
C GLU A 138 -23.34 -18.26 66.82
N SER A 139 -24.63 -18.38 67.12
CA SER A 139 -25.16 -18.39 68.48
C SER A 139 -25.22 -19.85 68.94
N GLU A 140 -24.30 -20.26 69.80
CA GLU A 140 -24.50 -21.43 70.66
C GLU A 140 -24.27 -21.06 72.13
N GLU A 141 -25.39 -20.77 72.76
CA GLU A 141 -25.65 -20.87 74.19
C GLU A 141 -25.56 -22.35 74.61
N THR A 142 -24.77 -22.70 75.62
CA THR A 142 -25.12 -23.82 76.52
C THR A 142 -24.60 -23.58 77.93
N ALA A 143 -25.57 -23.44 78.83
CA ALA A 143 -25.42 -23.38 80.28
C ALA A 143 -25.01 -24.75 80.86
N THR A 144 -24.45 -24.76 82.09
CA THR A 144 -25.05 -25.40 83.30
C THR A 144 -23.99 -25.80 84.35
N VAL A 145 -24.20 -25.23 85.56
CA VAL A 145 -23.83 -25.63 86.95
C VAL A 145 -22.37 -25.53 87.39
#